data_AF-V9IF97-F1
#
_entry.id   AF-V9IF97-F1
#
_cell.length_a   1.000
_cell.length_b   1.000
_cell.length_c   1.000
_cell.angle_alpha   90.00
_cell.angle_beta   90.00
_cell.angle_gamma   90.00
#
_symmetry.space_group_name_H-M   'P 1'
#
loop_
_entity.id
_entity.type
_entity.pdbx_description
1 polymer ?
#
loop_
_entity_poly.entity_id
_entity_poly.type
_entity_poly.pdbx_seq_one_letter_code
_entity_poly.pdbx_strand_id
1 'polypeptide(L)'
;MENAEDVKTIVELYIYDLTKGLASMMSRLVIGQHVEGIWHTAIVAYGREYFFGPSGIQSARPGGTVLGEPLKVEKIGETYLPYSLFFEYINGLGTSTFAPGTYNLFKHNCNSFTNEVSNFLVGQDIPKYILDLPEEILKTPIGQQVGGLIEGLSNSSNKSYIVGQTFLESRNHREVSPEFQLLNEAIEEARLNSIALEERRNEINEKLAKKDRKKKKKKKDKRQKGNKDSASDSNSTDPSNYTHMAESESAVSLSEMQASNGESTEVLPSDRVMQMEDEEKKEQEERKRHRDPPIVFKDVIDIKEEYQALIKVLEGKLSEEEQMCLNELRQYVLENEGSWALGDNFLNFVGRILYDKSLLNDARVKLLNILSVAALKDDVILLLHQDRREHIIMNYAFDIDRHPQEEQLPLAQFLANMFENLSSSEWLLYISEWQHQTQNISNIRVTTKVAVHSLLSNSIDLQIRGTAIIHNLACKEVKLWCSMMLL
;
A
#
# COMPACT_ATOMS: atom_id res chain seq x y z
N MET A 1 -8.81 -53.98 0.02
CA MET A 1 -7.58 -53.52 -0.67
C MET A 1 -7.95 -53.45 -2.13
N GLU A 2 -8.28 -52.26 -2.61
CA GLU A 2 -8.67 -52.02 -4.00
C GLU A 2 -7.89 -50.80 -4.48
N ASN A 3 -7.13 -51.00 -5.55
CA ASN A 3 -6.60 -50.02 -6.51
C ASN A 3 -6.15 -48.66 -5.93
N ALA A 4 -4.94 -48.62 -5.36
CA ALA A 4 -4.20 -47.39 -5.05
C ALA A 4 -3.10 -47.08 -6.08
N GLU A 5 -3.03 -47.87 -7.16
CA GLU A 5 -2.08 -47.72 -8.26
C GLU A 5 -2.77 -46.95 -9.42
N ASP A 6 -1.99 -46.15 -10.16
CA ASP A 6 -2.41 -45.30 -11.30
C ASP A 6 -3.37 -44.12 -11.01
N VAL A 7 -3.18 -43.40 -9.90
CA VAL A 7 -3.75 -42.04 -9.72
C VAL A 7 -2.99 -41.03 -10.59
N LYS A 8 -3.33 -40.99 -11.89
CA LYS A 8 -2.71 -40.09 -12.87
C LYS A 8 -2.99 -38.61 -12.56
N THR A 9 -1.93 -37.82 -12.42
CA THR A 9 -1.98 -36.37 -12.17
C THR A 9 -1.64 -35.61 -13.46
N ILE A 10 -2.45 -34.61 -13.82
CA ILE A 10 -2.13 -33.68 -14.92
C ILE A 10 -1.05 -32.71 -14.45
N VAL A 11 -0.09 -32.41 -15.32
CA VAL A 11 0.97 -31.44 -15.05
C VAL A 11 0.84 -30.29 -16.06
N GLU A 12 0.73 -29.07 -15.53
CA GLU A 12 0.52 -27.86 -16.31
C GLU A 12 1.65 -26.86 -16.04
N LEU A 13 2.06 -26.15 -17.09
CA LEU A 13 2.96 -25.00 -17.01
C LEU A 13 2.10 -23.74 -17.03
N TYR A 14 2.10 -23.00 -15.92
CA TYR A 14 1.49 -21.68 -15.84
C TYR A 14 2.51 -20.66 -16.32
N ILE A 15 2.20 -20.00 -17.43
CA ILE A 15 3.08 -19.03 -18.09
C ILE A 15 2.52 -17.64 -17.81
N TYR A 16 3.32 -16.85 -17.12
CA TYR A 16 3.10 -15.44 -16.84
C TYR A 16 4.00 -14.60 -17.73
N ASP A 17 3.44 -13.58 -18.35
CA ASP A 17 4.23 -12.48 -18.84
C ASP A 17 4.34 -11.43 -17.72
N LEU A 18 5.54 -11.27 -17.16
CA LEU A 18 5.86 -10.20 -16.22
C LEU A 18 5.71 -8.81 -16.84
N THR A 19 5.41 -8.70 -18.14
CA THR A 19 5.14 -7.44 -18.84
C THR A 19 3.67 -7.16 -19.19
N LYS A 20 2.76 -8.13 -19.02
CA LYS A 20 1.35 -8.05 -19.48
C LYS A 20 1.18 -7.40 -20.87
N GLY A 21 2.06 -7.77 -21.81
CA GLY A 21 2.08 -7.34 -23.21
C GLY A 21 3.05 -6.19 -23.53
N LEU A 22 3.65 -5.54 -22.54
CA LEU A 22 4.44 -4.32 -22.79
C LEU A 22 5.86 -4.57 -23.31
N ALA A 23 6.48 -5.73 -23.04
CA ALA A 23 7.65 -6.17 -23.82
C ALA A 23 7.30 -6.26 -25.31
N SER A 24 6.17 -6.88 -25.67
CA SER A 24 5.73 -6.98 -27.08
C SER A 24 5.68 -5.60 -27.75
N MET A 25 5.17 -4.58 -27.04
CA MET A 25 5.06 -3.20 -27.54
C MET A 25 6.38 -2.44 -27.57
N MET A 26 7.21 -2.54 -26.51
CA MET A 26 8.31 -1.60 -26.25
C MET A 26 9.72 -2.19 -26.47
N SER A 27 9.87 -3.51 -26.47
CA SER A 27 11.17 -4.21 -26.57
C SER A 27 12.04 -3.73 -27.74
N ARG A 28 11.46 -3.55 -28.94
CA ARG A 28 12.20 -3.07 -30.12
C ARG A 28 12.77 -1.66 -29.94
N LEU A 29 12.13 -0.80 -29.13
CA LEU A 29 12.59 0.55 -28.85
C LEU A 29 13.64 0.57 -27.73
N VAL A 30 13.44 -0.23 -26.68
CA VAL A 30 14.31 -0.25 -25.48
C VAL A 30 15.56 -1.13 -25.66
N ILE A 31 15.39 -2.32 -26.23
CA ILE A 31 16.41 -3.38 -26.30
C ILE A 31 16.94 -3.54 -27.75
N GLY A 32 16.30 -2.90 -28.73
CA GLY A 32 16.64 -2.99 -30.17
C GLY A 32 16.13 -4.26 -30.88
N GLN A 33 15.67 -5.26 -30.12
CA GLN A 33 15.08 -6.52 -30.59
C GLN A 33 13.64 -6.62 -30.10
N HIS A 34 12.74 -7.20 -30.90
CA HIS A 34 11.37 -7.49 -30.45
C HIS A 34 11.37 -8.77 -29.60
N VAL A 35 10.71 -8.69 -28.45
CA VAL A 35 10.53 -9.74 -27.45
C VAL A 35 9.05 -9.76 -27.09
N GLU A 36 8.38 -10.92 -27.16
CA GLU A 36 6.93 -11.01 -26.97
C GLU A 36 6.48 -10.81 -25.51
N GLY A 37 7.31 -11.19 -24.54
CA GLY A 37 7.02 -11.14 -23.10
C GLY A 37 8.28 -11.39 -22.28
N ILE A 38 8.25 -11.05 -20.98
CA ILE A 38 9.27 -11.47 -20.01
C ILE A 38 8.67 -12.61 -19.19
N TRP A 39 9.07 -13.83 -19.55
CA TRP A 39 8.41 -15.03 -19.06
C TRP A 39 8.82 -15.38 -17.62
N HIS A 40 7.82 -15.51 -16.76
CA HIS A 40 7.89 -16.22 -15.48
C HIS A 40 7.02 -17.46 -15.56
N THR A 41 7.52 -18.59 -15.09
CA THR A 41 6.75 -19.85 -15.08
C THR A 41 6.63 -20.47 -13.70
N ALA A 42 5.52 -21.18 -13.51
CA ALA A 42 5.26 -22.07 -12.39
C ALA A 42 4.76 -23.43 -12.89
N ILE A 43 5.06 -24.51 -12.15
CA ILE A 43 4.48 -25.83 -12.40
C ILE A 43 3.22 -25.98 -11.54
N VAL A 44 2.10 -26.34 -12.14
CA VAL A 44 0.88 -26.74 -11.44
C VAL A 44 0.73 -28.26 -11.51
N ALA A 45 0.73 -28.88 -10.33
CA ALA A 45 0.56 -30.32 -10.14
C ALA A 45 -0.06 -30.58 -8.75
N TYR A 46 -0.80 -31.68 -8.60
CA TYR A 46 -1.42 -32.08 -7.32
C TYR A 46 -2.29 -30.97 -6.65
N GLY A 47 -2.91 -30.09 -7.46
CA GLY A 47 -3.73 -28.98 -6.97
C GLY A 47 -2.97 -27.78 -6.39
N ARG A 48 -1.65 -27.70 -6.61
CA ARG A 48 -0.79 -26.59 -6.15
C ARG A 48 0.09 -26.07 -7.28
N GLU A 49 0.41 -24.79 -7.17
CA GLU A 49 1.38 -24.08 -8.01
C GLU A 49 2.73 -24.04 -7.30
N TYR A 50 3.82 -24.31 -8.02
CA TYR A 50 5.19 -24.35 -7.51
C TYR A 50 6.10 -23.48 -8.38
N PHE A 51 6.85 -22.59 -7.73
CA PHE A 51 7.78 -21.67 -8.40
C PHE A 51 9.01 -21.42 -7.53
N PHE A 52 10.10 -20.96 -8.15
CA PHE A 52 11.35 -20.61 -7.47
C PHE A 52 11.57 -19.10 -7.48
N GLY A 53 12.08 -18.55 -6.37
CA GLY A 53 12.40 -17.13 -6.23
C GLY A 53 13.59 -16.91 -5.29
N PRO A 54 13.94 -15.65 -4.95
CA PRO A 54 15.05 -15.34 -4.04
C PRO A 54 14.97 -16.08 -2.69
N SER A 55 13.76 -16.25 -2.16
CA SER A 55 13.46 -16.98 -0.91
C SER A 55 13.49 -18.51 -1.04
N GLY A 56 13.94 -19.07 -2.16
CA GLY A 56 13.88 -20.50 -2.46
C GLY A 56 12.59 -20.91 -3.19
N ILE A 57 12.33 -22.22 -3.21
CA ILE A 57 11.09 -22.78 -3.76
C ILE A 57 9.90 -22.40 -2.88
N GLN A 58 8.81 -21.98 -3.50
CA GLN A 58 7.55 -21.58 -2.88
C GLN A 58 6.39 -22.34 -3.52
N SER A 59 5.24 -22.41 -2.83
CA SER A 59 4.03 -22.95 -3.42
C SER A 59 2.76 -22.21 -3.00
N ALA A 60 1.82 -22.10 -3.93
CA ALA A 60 0.56 -21.37 -3.80
C ALA A 60 -0.65 -22.22 -4.21
N ARG A 61 -1.85 -21.66 -4.06
CA ARG A 61 -3.01 -22.10 -4.86
C ARG A 61 -2.78 -21.63 -6.32
N PRO A 62 -3.13 -22.40 -7.36
CA PRO A 62 -3.02 -21.95 -8.75
C PRO A 62 -3.69 -20.59 -8.97
N GLY A 63 -2.97 -19.65 -9.60
CA GLY A 63 -3.43 -18.26 -9.82
C GLY A 63 -3.46 -17.39 -8.55
N GLY A 64 -3.08 -17.95 -7.39
CA GLY A 64 -3.15 -17.31 -6.08
C GLY A 64 -1.92 -16.50 -5.68
N THR A 65 -1.01 -16.22 -6.61
CA THR A 65 0.16 -15.36 -6.41
C THR A 65 -0.18 -13.89 -6.67
N VAL A 66 0.75 -12.97 -6.36
CA VAL A 66 0.57 -11.53 -6.65
C VAL A 66 0.51 -11.21 -8.15
N LEU A 67 0.80 -12.17 -9.03
CA LEU A 67 0.66 -12.02 -10.48
C LEU A 67 -0.80 -12.16 -10.94
N GLY A 68 -1.60 -12.93 -10.19
CA GLY A 68 -2.99 -13.28 -10.49
C GLY A 68 -3.10 -14.50 -11.40
N GLU A 69 -4.09 -14.48 -12.30
CA GLU A 69 -4.28 -15.50 -13.33
C GLU A 69 -3.10 -15.54 -14.33
N PRO A 70 -2.69 -16.73 -14.81
CA PRO A 70 -1.66 -16.87 -15.83
C PRO A 70 -2.11 -16.30 -17.18
N LEU A 71 -1.16 -15.80 -17.98
CA LEU A 71 -1.43 -15.37 -19.36
C LEU A 71 -1.77 -16.58 -20.25
N LYS A 72 -1.13 -17.73 -19.98
CA LYS A 72 -1.32 -18.98 -20.71
C LYS A 72 -1.12 -20.17 -19.78
N VAL A 73 -1.98 -21.17 -19.89
CA VAL A 73 -1.80 -22.48 -19.25
C VAL A 73 -1.50 -23.49 -20.36
N GLU A 74 -0.38 -24.19 -20.25
CA GLU A 74 -0.02 -25.28 -21.15
C GLU A 74 0.01 -26.61 -20.40
N LYS A 75 -0.79 -27.59 -20.85
CA LYS A 75 -0.66 -28.97 -20.36
C LYS A 75 0.61 -29.59 -20.98
N ILE A 76 1.70 -29.56 -20.22
CA ILE A 76 2.99 -30.14 -20.60
C ILE A 76 3.02 -31.67 -20.48
N GLY A 77 2.13 -32.27 -19.66
CA GLY A 77 1.99 -33.72 -19.65
C GLY A 77 1.10 -34.28 -18.55
N GLU A 78 1.39 -35.52 -18.19
CA GLU A 78 0.69 -36.30 -17.18
C GLU A 78 1.72 -37.16 -16.45
N THR A 79 1.63 -37.23 -15.12
CA THR A 79 2.55 -37.99 -14.28
C THR A 79 1.81 -39.02 -13.43
N TYR A 80 2.50 -40.12 -13.13
CA TYR A 80 2.03 -41.21 -12.27
C TYR A 80 2.78 -41.24 -10.93
N LEU A 81 3.67 -40.27 -10.70
CA LEU A 81 4.41 -40.15 -9.44
C LEU A 81 3.45 -39.82 -8.28
N PRO A 82 3.50 -40.55 -7.15
CA PRO A 82 2.82 -40.16 -5.93
C PRO A 82 3.30 -38.80 -5.41
N TYR A 83 2.37 -38.00 -4.88
CA TYR A 83 2.68 -36.69 -4.30
C TYR A 83 3.80 -36.72 -3.25
N SER A 84 3.94 -37.82 -2.50
CA SER A 84 5.02 -38.00 -1.51
C SER A 84 6.41 -37.95 -2.15
N LEU A 85 6.63 -38.65 -3.27
CA LEU A 85 7.93 -38.66 -3.97
C LEU A 85 8.21 -37.30 -4.62
N PHE A 86 7.19 -36.66 -5.19
CA PHE A 86 7.32 -35.30 -5.71
C PHE A 86 7.67 -34.30 -4.60
N PHE A 87 7.01 -34.36 -3.45
CA PHE A 87 7.30 -33.51 -2.30
C PHE A 87 8.71 -33.75 -1.75
N GLU A 88 9.17 -35.00 -1.67
CA GLU A 88 10.55 -35.34 -1.29
C GLU A 88 11.57 -34.74 -2.27
N TYR A 89 11.36 -34.91 -3.58
CA TYR A 89 12.22 -34.32 -4.62
C TYR A 89 12.25 -32.78 -4.56
N ILE A 90 11.10 -32.13 -4.41
CA ILE A 90 11.01 -30.66 -4.27
C ILE A 90 11.76 -30.16 -3.02
N ASN A 91 11.66 -30.86 -1.88
CA ASN A 91 12.45 -30.51 -0.70
C ASN A 91 13.95 -30.77 -0.89
N GLY A 92 14.33 -31.81 -1.64
CA GLY A 92 15.71 -32.07 -2.05
C GLY A 92 16.28 -30.93 -2.91
N LEU A 93 15.54 -30.49 -3.93
CA LEU A 93 15.90 -29.30 -4.72
C LEU A 93 16.01 -28.04 -3.84
N GLY A 94 15.03 -27.79 -2.97
CA GLY A 94 14.96 -26.61 -2.09
C GLY A 94 16.01 -26.57 -0.97
N THR A 95 16.73 -27.68 -0.74
CA THR A 95 17.87 -27.75 0.17
C THR A 95 19.22 -27.83 -0.55
N SER A 96 19.22 -27.86 -1.89
CA SER A 96 20.42 -27.95 -2.72
C SER A 96 20.39 -26.95 -3.88
N THR A 97 20.10 -27.39 -5.11
CA THR A 97 20.20 -26.60 -6.35
C THR A 97 19.32 -25.36 -6.35
N PHE A 98 18.18 -25.37 -5.66
CA PHE A 98 17.20 -24.28 -5.60
C PHE A 98 16.99 -23.77 -4.16
N ALA A 99 18.04 -23.79 -3.35
CA ALA A 99 18.05 -23.26 -1.99
C ALA A 99 17.90 -21.72 -1.97
N PRO A 100 17.41 -21.12 -0.86
CA PRO A 100 17.32 -19.66 -0.71
C PRO A 100 18.66 -18.97 -1.00
N GLY A 101 18.62 -17.86 -1.74
CA GLY A 101 19.80 -17.10 -2.15
C GLY A 101 20.62 -17.69 -3.32
N THR A 102 20.25 -18.84 -3.89
CA THR A 102 20.84 -19.36 -5.15
C THR A 102 20.27 -18.70 -6.41
N TYR A 103 19.20 -17.89 -6.28
CA TYR A 103 18.47 -17.28 -7.38
C TYR A 103 19.32 -16.25 -8.16
N ASN A 104 19.34 -16.37 -9.49
CA ASN A 104 19.95 -15.42 -10.42
C ASN A 104 19.02 -15.18 -11.60
N LEU A 105 18.60 -13.94 -11.83
CA LEU A 105 17.55 -13.58 -12.80
C LEU A 105 17.80 -14.12 -14.22
N PHE A 106 19.06 -14.19 -14.68
CA PHE A 106 19.39 -14.67 -16.01
C PHE A 106 19.82 -16.14 -16.07
N LYS A 107 20.58 -16.61 -15.06
CA LYS A 107 21.30 -17.89 -15.12
C LYS A 107 20.62 -19.01 -14.35
N HIS A 108 19.80 -18.70 -13.35
CA HIS A 108 19.20 -19.67 -12.44
C HIS A 108 17.92 -19.12 -11.81
N ASN A 109 16.81 -19.21 -12.53
CA ASN A 109 15.58 -18.49 -12.24
C ASN A 109 14.35 -19.43 -12.20
N CYS A 110 13.15 -18.83 -12.14
CA CYS A 110 11.86 -19.53 -12.14
C CYS A 110 11.76 -20.55 -13.29
N ASN A 111 12.25 -20.19 -14.47
CA ASN A 111 12.13 -20.97 -15.69
C ASN A 111 13.11 -22.15 -15.66
N SER A 112 14.33 -21.94 -15.15
CA SER A 112 15.30 -23.00 -14.84
C SER A 112 14.70 -24.05 -13.89
N PHE A 113 14.01 -23.61 -12.83
CA PHE A 113 13.33 -24.50 -11.88
C PHE A 113 12.17 -25.27 -12.53
N THR A 114 11.30 -24.60 -13.29
CA THR A 114 10.19 -25.31 -13.94
C THR A 114 10.67 -26.29 -15.02
N ASN A 115 11.84 -26.06 -15.64
CA ASN A 115 12.41 -27.01 -16.60
C ASN A 115 12.92 -28.29 -15.93
N GLU A 116 13.64 -28.16 -14.81
CA GLU A 116 14.08 -29.29 -13.98
C GLU A 116 12.87 -30.11 -13.50
N VAL A 117 11.84 -29.44 -12.96
CA VAL A 117 10.63 -30.11 -12.46
C VAL A 117 9.78 -30.71 -13.59
N SER A 118 9.70 -30.07 -14.76
CA SER A 118 9.02 -30.61 -15.95
C SER A 118 9.71 -31.89 -16.44
N ASN A 119 11.04 -31.89 -16.52
CA ASN A 119 11.81 -33.09 -16.87
C ASN A 119 11.62 -34.21 -15.84
N PHE A 120 11.62 -33.91 -14.54
CA PHE A 120 11.37 -34.90 -13.49
C PHE A 120 9.95 -35.50 -13.54
N LEU A 121 8.92 -34.66 -13.76
CA LEU A 121 7.52 -35.11 -13.72
C LEU A 121 7.04 -35.79 -15.01
N VAL A 122 7.46 -35.30 -16.18
CA VAL A 122 6.92 -35.71 -17.49
C VAL A 122 7.98 -35.97 -18.58
N GLY A 123 9.27 -35.80 -18.28
CA GLY A 123 10.37 -36.10 -19.21
C GLY A 123 10.48 -35.15 -20.41
N GLN A 124 10.05 -33.89 -20.25
CA GLN A 124 10.09 -32.88 -21.30
C GLN A 124 10.59 -31.53 -20.76
N ASP A 125 11.37 -30.82 -21.57
CA ASP A 125 11.69 -29.40 -21.36
C ASP A 125 10.45 -28.52 -21.53
N ILE A 126 10.45 -27.35 -20.88
CA ILE A 126 9.47 -26.28 -21.14
C ILE A 126 9.76 -25.60 -22.50
N PRO A 127 8.80 -24.84 -23.08
CA PRO A 127 8.99 -24.21 -24.39
C PRO A 127 10.26 -23.34 -24.49
N LYS A 128 11.10 -23.60 -25.50
CA LYS A 128 12.44 -22.98 -25.63
C LYS A 128 12.44 -21.45 -25.65
N TYR A 129 11.40 -20.81 -26.18
CA TYR A 129 11.27 -19.35 -26.17
C TYR A 129 11.21 -18.74 -24.75
N ILE A 130 10.96 -19.55 -23.72
CA ILE A 130 10.98 -19.20 -22.29
C ILE A 130 12.40 -19.37 -21.69
N LEU A 131 13.18 -20.32 -22.20
CA LEU A 131 14.52 -20.69 -21.74
C LEU A 131 15.63 -19.87 -22.41
N ASP A 132 15.47 -19.57 -23.71
CA ASP A 132 16.47 -18.89 -24.52
C ASP A 132 16.42 -17.35 -24.32
N LEU A 133 15.29 -16.82 -23.84
CA LEU A 133 15.04 -15.38 -23.62
C LEU A 133 16.13 -14.66 -22.81
N PRO A 134 16.62 -15.17 -21.65
CA PRO A 134 17.74 -14.57 -20.93
C PRO A 134 18.99 -14.36 -21.80
N GLU A 135 19.32 -15.32 -22.68
CA GLU A 135 20.45 -15.16 -23.58
C GLU A 135 20.16 -14.16 -24.70
N GLU A 136 18.94 -14.14 -25.26
CA GLU A 136 18.56 -13.15 -26.29
C GLU A 136 18.71 -11.72 -25.77
N ILE A 137 18.24 -11.45 -24.55
CA ILE A 137 18.43 -10.15 -23.89
C ILE A 137 19.91 -9.84 -23.72
N LEU A 138 20.71 -10.77 -23.18
CA LEU A 138 22.15 -10.58 -22.94
C LEU A 138 22.99 -10.45 -24.23
N LYS A 139 22.49 -10.91 -25.38
CA LYS A 139 23.13 -10.70 -26.70
C LYS A 139 22.99 -9.26 -27.19
N THR A 140 22.06 -8.47 -26.65
CA THR A 140 21.85 -7.06 -27.03
C THR A 140 22.85 -6.10 -26.35
N PRO A 141 23.15 -4.91 -26.94
CA PRO A 141 24.03 -3.93 -26.32
C PRO A 141 23.56 -3.45 -24.94
N ILE A 142 22.24 -3.32 -24.75
CA ILE A 142 21.68 -2.89 -23.46
C ILE A 142 21.71 -4.03 -22.45
N GLY A 143 21.50 -5.29 -22.86
CA GLY A 143 21.67 -6.46 -21.99
C GLY A 143 23.10 -6.63 -21.48
N GLN A 144 24.11 -6.30 -22.29
CA GLN A 144 25.52 -6.31 -21.86
C GLN A 144 25.83 -5.23 -20.82
N GLN A 145 25.22 -4.04 -20.92
CA GLN A 145 25.39 -2.95 -19.95
C GLN A 145 24.61 -3.19 -18.65
N VAL A 146 23.34 -3.61 -18.77
CA VAL A 146 22.42 -3.80 -17.65
C VAL A 146 22.67 -5.13 -16.92
N GLY A 147 23.19 -6.15 -17.59
CA GLY A 147 23.47 -7.46 -17.01
C GLY A 147 24.38 -7.42 -15.78
N GLY A 148 25.43 -6.59 -15.80
CA GLY A 148 26.33 -6.40 -14.66
C GLY A 148 25.66 -5.70 -13.46
N LEU A 149 24.76 -4.74 -13.72
CA LEU A 149 23.98 -4.07 -12.68
C LEU A 149 22.98 -5.03 -12.03
N ILE A 150 22.27 -5.83 -12.84
CA ILE A 150 21.33 -6.85 -12.36
C ILE A 150 22.05 -7.96 -11.58
N GLU A 151 23.22 -8.41 -12.03
CA GLU A 151 24.01 -9.41 -11.29
C GLU A 151 24.51 -8.85 -9.95
N GLY A 152 24.84 -7.56 -9.86
CA GLY A 152 25.11 -6.87 -8.59
C GLY A 152 23.89 -6.78 -7.66
N LEU A 153 22.72 -6.47 -8.20
CA LEU A 153 21.46 -6.39 -7.45
C LEU A 153 20.99 -7.77 -6.95
N SER A 154 21.05 -8.81 -7.80
CA SER A 154 20.65 -10.18 -7.44
C SER A 154 21.51 -10.75 -6.30
N ASN A 155 22.80 -10.42 -6.26
CA ASN A 155 23.68 -10.79 -5.15
C ASN A 155 23.42 -9.95 -3.89
N SER A 156 23.04 -8.67 -4.04
CA SER A 156 22.72 -7.78 -2.92
C SER A 156 21.39 -8.13 -2.23
N SER A 157 20.41 -8.64 -2.99
CA SER A 157 19.12 -9.08 -2.44
C SER A 157 19.21 -10.25 -1.44
N ASN A 158 20.35 -10.94 -1.35
CA ASN A 158 20.56 -12.04 -0.41
C ASN A 158 20.73 -11.62 1.06
N LYS A 159 20.57 -10.33 1.43
CA LYS A 159 20.77 -9.84 2.81
C LYS A 159 19.66 -8.99 3.43
N SER A 160 18.60 -8.63 2.69
CA SER A 160 17.63 -7.61 3.15
C SER A 160 16.19 -8.11 3.36
N TYR A 161 15.96 -9.43 3.40
CA TYR A 161 14.63 -10.01 3.66
C TYR A 161 14.48 -10.55 5.09
N ILE A 162 14.61 -9.67 6.08
CA ILE A 162 14.02 -9.90 7.42
C ILE A 162 13.09 -8.73 7.75
N VAL A 163 11.83 -8.87 7.31
CA VAL A 163 10.68 -8.30 8.02
C VAL A 163 9.71 -9.45 8.23
N GLY A 164 9.68 -9.97 9.45
CA GLY A 164 8.81 -11.07 9.83
C GLY A 164 7.60 -10.57 10.59
N GLN A 165 6.41 -10.68 9.98
CA GLN A 165 5.29 -11.28 10.69
C GLN A 165 4.44 -12.15 9.76
N THR A 166 3.93 -13.21 10.38
CA THR A 166 2.89 -14.11 9.89
C THR A 166 1.72 -13.34 9.30
N PHE A 167 1.53 -13.39 7.99
CA PHE A 167 0.24 -13.00 7.41
C PHE A 167 -0.82 -14.04 7.80
N LEU A 168 -1.60 -13.69 8.82
CA LEU A 168 -2.95 -14.20 9.01
C LEU A 168 -3.73 -13.97 7.71
N GLU A 169 -4.09 -15.06 7.03
CA GLU A 169 -4.97 -15.00 5.86
C GLU A 169 -6.31 -14.35 6.25
N SER A 170 -6.74 -13.33 5.51
CA SER A 170 -8.15 -12.94 5.48
C SER A 170 -8.95 -14.13 4.91
N ARG A 171 -9.59 -14.86 5.83
CA ARG A 171 -10.37 -16.09 5.65
C ARG A 171 -10.91 -16.31 4.23
N ASN A 172 -10.45 -17.38 3.58
CA ASN A 172 -11.25 -18.09 2.57
C ASN A 172 -11.13 -19.61 2.77
N HIS A 173 -12.11 -20.14 3.52
CA HIS A 173 -12.38 -21.52 3.91
C HIS A 173 -11.20 -22.52 3.86
N ARG A 174 -10.65 -22.79 5.05
CA ARG A 174 -10.25 -24.15 5.40
C ARG A 174 -11.50 -24.96 5.76
N GLU A 175 -11.49 -26.25 5.47
CA GLU A 175 -12.41 -27.18 6.15
C GLU A 175 -12.10 -27.22 7.64
N VAL A 176 -13.13 -27.43 8.45
CA VAL A 176 -13.08 -27.21 9.90
C VAL A 176 -12.64 -28.50 10.58
N SER A 177 -11.56 -28.45 11.36
CA SER A 177 -11.15 -29.59 12.20
C SER A 177 -12.30 -30.04 13.12
N PRO A 178 -12.59 -31.35 13.25
CA PRO A 178 -13.63 -31.85 14.14
C PRO A 178 -13.48 -31.36 15.59
N GLU A 179 -12.25 -31.18 16.05
CA GLU A 179 -11.92 -30.65 17.38
C GLU A 179 -12.37 -29.19 17.55
N PHE A 180 -12.30 -28.37 16.48
CA PHE A 180 -12.79 -26.99 16.48
C PHE A 180 -14.32 -26.92 16.38
N GLN A 181 -14.98 -27.93 15.78
CA GLN A 181 -16.44 -28.04 15.83
C GLN A 181 -16.91 -28.32 17.26
N LEU A 182 -16.35 -29.34 17.90
CA LEU A 182 -16.64 -29.69 19.31
C LEU A 182 -16.36 -28.53 20.28
N LEU A 183 -15.27 -27.79 20.07
CA LEU A 183 -14.94 -26.63 20.90
C LEU A 183 -15.96 -25.49 20.76
N ASN A 184 -16.44 -25.18 19.55
CA ASN A 184 -17.46 -24.15 19.35
C ASN A 184 -18.84 -24.59 19.85
N GLU A 185 -19.18 -25.87 19.70
CA GLU A 185 -20.42 -26.45 20.23
C GLU A 185 -20.45 -26.33 21.76
N ALA A 186 -19.35 -26.66 22.44
CA ALA A 186 -19.21 -26.45 23.89
C ALA A 186 -19.25 -24.96 24.30
N ILE A 187 -18.72 -24.05 23.48
CA ILE A 187 -18.76 -22.59 23.74
C ILE A 187 -20.19 -22.05 23.63
N GLU A 188 -20.95 -22.42 22.59
CA GLU A 188 -22.35 -22.01 22.47
C GLU A 188 -23.27 -22.73 23.46
N GLU A 189 -22.99 -23.99 23.85
CA GLU A 189 -23.71 -24.63 24.97
C GLU A 189 -23.47 -23.85 26.28
N ALA A 190 -22.23 -23.47 26.58
CA ALA A 190 -21.91 -22.64 27.74
C ALA A 190 -22.60 -21.26 27.68
N ARG A 191 -22.72 -20.66 26.49
CA ARG A 191 -23.38 -19.36 26.29
C ARG A 191 -24.91 -19.44 26.38
N LEU A 192 -25.52 -20.50 25.87
CA LEU A 192 -26.96 -20.77 26.06
C LEU A 192 -27.28 -21.06 27.53
N ASN A 193 -26.40 -21.78 28.23
CA ASN A 193 -26.54 -22.06 29.66
C ASN A 193 -26.39 -20.78 30.51
N SER A 194 -25.48 -19.87 30.17
CA SER A 194 -25.37 -18.57 30.87
C SER A 194 -26.61 -17.69 30.66
N ILE A 195 -27.18 -17.65 29.44
CA ILE A 195 -28.46 -16.97 29.15
C ILE A 195 -29.60 -17.59 29.97
N ALA A 196 -29.73 -18.92 29.99
CA ALA A 196 -30.77 -19.60 30.77
C ALA A 196 -30.63 -19.41 32.29
N LEU A 197 -29.40 -19.25 32.80
CA LEU A 197 -29.14 -18.89 34.20
C LEU A 197 -29.51 -17.43 34.49
N GLU A 198 -29.28 -16.51 33.56
CA GLU A 198 -29.68 -15.10 33.69
C GLU A 198 -31.20 -14.93 33.62
N GLU A 199 -31.91 -15.64 32.73
CA GLU A 199 -33.37 -15.67 32.73
C GLU A 199 -33.94 -16.21 34.05
N ARG A 200 -33.40 -17.31 34.59
CA ARG A 200 -33.77 -17.82 35.92
C ARG A 200 -33.50 -16.81 37.03
N ARG A 201 -32.37 -16.08 36.98
CA ARG A 201 -32.03 -15.01 37.93
C ARG A 201 -33.05 -13.86 37.85
N ASN A 202 -33.45 -13.49 36.63
CA ASN A 202 -34.44 -12.44 36.39
C ASN A 202 -35.85 -12.86 36.86
N GLU A 203 -36.27 -14.10 36.61
CA GLU A 203 -37.50 -14.65 37.21
C GLU A 203 -37.48 -14.59 38.75
N ILE A 204 -36.37 -14.98 39.38
CA ILE A 204 -36.22 -14.98 40.83
C ILE A 204 -36.29 -13.55 41.37
N ASN A 205 -35.60 -12.60 40.74
CA ASN A 205 -35.66 -11.17 41.06
C ASN A 205 -37.08 -10.61 40.92
N GLU A 206 -37.82 -11.00 39.87
CA GLU A 206 -39.18 -10.54 39.63
C GLU A 206 -40.18 -11.15 40.62
N LYS A 207 -40.00 -12.42 41.00
CA LYS A 207 -40.73 -13.11 42.09
C LYS A 207 -40.44 -12.48 43.46
N LEU A 208 -39.20 -12.05 43.72
CA LEU A 208 -38.81 -11.29 44.93
C LEU A 208 -39.43 -9.90 44.93
N ALA A 209 -39.36 -9.16 43.83
CA ALA A 209 -39.98 -7.84 43.68
C ALA A 209 -41.51 -7.91 43.86
N LYS A 210 -42.17 -8.95 43.34
CA LYS A 210 -43.60 -9.24 43.58
C LYS A 210 -43.89 -9.54 45.05
N LYS A 211 -43.04 -10.30 45.77
CA LYS A 211 -43.14 -10.50 47.23
C LYS A 211 -43.01 -9.18 47.99
N ASP A 212 -42.05 -8.33 47.65
CA ASP A 212 -41.79 -7.09 48.36
C ASP A 212 -42.79 -5.97 48.03
N ARG A 213 -43.33 -5.91 46.81
CA ARG A 213 -44.52 -5.10 46.50
C ARG A 213 -45.72 -5.54 47.36
N LYS A 214 -45.94 -6.86 47.55
CA LYS A 214 -46.98 -7.38 48.47
C LYS A 214 -46.70 -7.03 49.94
N LYS A 215 -45.44 -7.10 50.42
CA LYS A 215 -45.05 -6.63 51.77
C LYS A 215 -45.32 -5.13 51.94
N LYS A 216 -44.86 -4.30 51.00
CA LYS A 216 -45.06 -2.84 51.02
C LYS A 216 -46.55 -2.47 51.01
N LYS A 217 -47.39 -3.15 50.21
CA LYS A 217 -48.85 -2.95 50.25
C LYS A 217 -49.44 -3.28 51.62
N LYS A 218 -49.17 -4.48 52.18
CA LYS A 218 -49.59 -4.83 53.56
C LYS A 218 -49.10 -3.83 54.63
N LYS A 219 -47.93 -3.20 54.44
CA LYS A 219 -47.40 -2.15 55.34
C LYS A 219 -48.14 -0.81 55.17
N LYS A 220 -48.57 -0.46 53.94
CA LYS A 220 -49.43 0.72 53.66
C LYS A 220 -50.85 0.52 54.18
N ASP A 221 -51.44 -0.66 53.98
CA ASP A 221 -52.78 -1.01 54.48
C ASP A 221 -52.81 -0.94 56.02
N LYS A 222 -51.76 -1.44 56.70
CA LYS A 222 -51.58 -1.26 58.16
C LYS A 222 -51.44 0.20 58.59
N ARG A 223 -50.76 1.06 57.81
CA ARG A 223 -50.67 2.50 58.11
C ARG A 223 -52.00 3.21 57.94
N GLN A 224 -52.75 2.96 56.86
CA GLN A 224 -54.08 3.55 56.68
C GLN A 224 -55.10 3.11 57.76
N LYS A 225 -54.91 1.94 58.38
CA LYS A 225 -55.71 1.48 59.53
C LYS A 225 -55.25 2.03 60.90
N GLY A 226 -54.16 2.81 60.95
CA GLY A 226 -53.63 3.42 62.17
C GLY A 226 -53.54 4.96 62.10
N ASN A 227 -54.17 5.59 61.11
CA ASN A 227 -54.11 7.02 60.85
C ASN A 227 -55.51 7.66 60.91
N LYS A 228 -56.38 7.14 61.79
CA LYS A 228 -57.79 7.53 61.94
C LYS A 228 -58.13 8.06 63.35
N ASP A 229 -57.11 8.39 64.13
CA ASP A 229 -57.18 9.07 65.42
C ASP A 229 -56.28 10.31 65.37
N SER A 230 -56.61 11.32 66.18
CA SER A 230 -55.95 12.64 66.30
C SER A 230 -55.95 13.52 65.04
N ALA A 231 -56.85 14.50 65.02
CA ALA A 231 -56.84 15.64 64.10
C ALA A 231 -57.09 16.95 64.86
N SER A 232 -56.08 17.82 64.88
CA SER A 232 -56.08 19.25 65.24
C SER A 232 -54.61 19.75 65.10
N ASP A 233 -54.29 20.99 64.75
CA ASP A 233 -55.16 22.13 64.43
C ASP A 233 -54.61 23.02 63.30
N SER A 234 -55.50 23.91 62.87
CA SER A 234 -55.48 24.85 61.74
C SER A 234 -54.29 25.82 61.52
N ASN A 235 -54.15 26.24 60.24
CA ASN A 235 -53.92 27.63 59.76
C ASN A 235 -52.55 28.33 59.92
N SER A 236 -52.06 29.17 58.98
CA SER A 236 -52.59 29.60 57.66
C SER A 236 -51.52 30.15 56.69
N THR A 237 -51.93 30.40 55.43
CA THR A 237 -51.41 31.44 54.48
C THR A 237 -49.96 31.37 53.98
N ASP A 238 -49.77 30.67 52.85
CA ASP A 238 -49.48 31.21 51.49
C ASP A 238 -49.10 32.71 51.29
N PRO A 239 -48.50 33.12 50.13
CA PRO A 239 -48.07 32.31 48.97
C PRO A 239 -46.70 32.64 48.32
N SER A 240 -46.14 31.66 47.59
CA SER A 240 -45.20 31.83 46.43
C SER A 240 -43.77 32.38 46.70
N ASN A 241 -42.75 32.20 45.84
CA ASN A 241 -42.72 31.57 44.51
C ASN A 241 -41.34 30.90 44.20
N TYR A 242 -41.37 29.75 43.52
CA TYR A 242 -40.36 29.14 42.61
C TYR A 242 -38.82 29.13 42.89
N THR A 243 -38.26 27.91 42.76
CA THR A 243 -36.90 27.53 42.29
C THR A 243 -35.63 28.11 42.94
N HIS A 244 -34.85 27.21 43.58
CA HIS A 244 -33.55 26.81 43.02
C HIS A 244 -33.17 25.37 43.43
N MET A 245 -32.29 24.72 42.67
CA MET A 245 -31.45 23.61 43.14
C MET A 245 -29.99 24.07 43.16
N ALA A 246 -29.30 23.84 44.27
CA ALA A 246 -27.84 23.77 44.37
C ALA A 246 -27.50 23.10 45.73
N GLU A 247 -26.55 22.16 45.71
CA GLU A 247 -25.30 22.11 46.50
C GLU A 247 -25.33 22.62 47.97
N SER A 248 -24.62 22.03 48.94
CA SER A 248 -23.28 21.40 48.89
C SER A 248 -23.00 20.57 50.17
N GLU A 249 -22.03 19.64 50.10
CA GLU A 249 -21.09 19.25 51.19
C GLU A 249 -21.62 18.70 52.55
N SER A 250 -20.85 18.06 53.45
CA SER A 250 -19.65 17.18 53.43
C SER A 250 -19.53 16.54 54.86
N ALA A 251 -18.56 15.72 55.33
CA ALA A 251 -17.34 15.05 54.85
C ALA A 251 -17.00 13.85 55.79
N VAL A 252 -16.04 12.98 55.41
CA VAL A 252 -15.29 11.97 56.24
C VAL A 252 -16.09 10.87 57.01
N SER A 253 -15.55 9.71 57.44
CA SER A 253 -14.16 9.19 57.53
C SER A 253 -14.07 7.63 57.55
N LEU A 254 -12.83 7.10 57.70
CA LEU A 254 -12.41 5.73 58.18
C LEU A 254 -12.14 4.58 57.19
N SER A 255 -10.91 4.58 56.64
CA SER A 255 -9.84 3.57 56.80
C SER A 255 -10.05 2.04 56.62
N GLU A 256 -9.28 1.50 55.66
CA GLU A 256 -8.44 0.28 55.70
C GLU A 256 -9.04 -1.13 55.92
N MET A 257 -8.88 -2.00 54.89
CA MET A 257 -8.14 -3.26 55.04
C MET A 257 -7.58 -3.78 53.68
N GLN A 258 -6.52 -4.58 53.77
CA GLN A 258 -5.65 -5.15 52.71
C GLN A 258 -6.35 -6.16 51.76
N ALA A 259 -5.86 -6.52 50.55
CA ALA A 259 -4.81 -5.96 49.64
C ALA A 259 -4.82 -6.72 48.27
N SER A 260 -3.89 -6.34 47.37
CA SER A 260 -3.35 -7.03 46.17
C SER A 260 -3.79 -6.59 44.75
N ASN A 261 -2.81 -5.97 44.06
CA ASN A 261 -2.49 -5.93 42.62
C ASN A 261 -3.56 -5.56 41.58
N GLY A 262 -3.29 -4.49 40.82
CA GLY A 262 -3.91 -4.23 39.51
C GLY A 262 -3.99 -2.76 39.10
N GLU A 263 -2.87 -2.03 38.98
CA GLU A 263 -2.91 -0.71 38.33
C GLU A 263 -3.09 -0.85 36.82
N SER A 264 -4.26 -0.46 36.31
CA SER A 264 -4.54 -0.27 34.90
C SER A 264 -4.97 1.17 34.65
N THR A 265 -4.00 2.04 34.39
CA THR A 265 -4.26 3.43 33.97
C THR A 265 -4.94 3.41 32.61
N GLU A 266 -6.25 3.65 32.57
CA GLU A 266 -6.99 3.71 31.30
C GLU A 266 -6.64 4.98 30.53
N VAL A 267 -5.64 4.86 29.65
CA VAL A 267 -5.19 5.91 28.72
C VAL A 267 -6.38 6.40 27.89
N LEU A 268 -6.59 7.72 27.89
CA LEU A 268 -7.71 8.39 27.20
C LEU A 268 -7.68 8.15 25.68
N PRO A 269 -8.83 8.22 24.99
CA PRO A 269 -8.89 8.02 23.54
C PRO A 269 -7.99 8.96 22.72
N SER A 270 -7.86 10.23 23.15
CA SER A 270 -6.92 11.21 22.58
C SER A 270 -5.48 10.73 22.66
N ASP A 271 -5.10 10.26 23.83
CA ASP A 271 -3.71 9.95 24.18
C ASP A 271 -3.30 8.64 23.52
N ARG A 272 -4.24 7.71 23.31
CA ARG A 272 -4.05 6.52 22.47
C ARG A 272 -3.85 6.86 20.99
N VAL A 273 -4.60 7.83 20.44
CA VAL A 273 -4.39 8.29 19.05
C VAL A 273 -2.99 8.90 18.91
N MET A 274 -2.60 9.81 19.81
CA MET A 274 -1.26 10.40 19.79
C MET A 274 -0.15 9.35 19.98
N GLN A 275 -0.36 8.31 20.80
CA GLN A 275 0.58 7.20 20.95
C GLN A 275 0.69 6.35 19.67
N MET A 276 -0.42 6.06 18.98
CA MET A 276 -0.39 5.37 17.68
C MET A 276 0.31 6.24 16.61
N GLU A 277 0.09 7.55 16.60
CA GLU A 277 0.77 8.49 15.68
C GLU A 277 2.29 8.52 15.94
N ASP A 278 2.72 8.57 17.20
CA ASP A 278 4.15 8.51 17.57
C ASP A 278 4.78 7.13 17.33
N GLU A 279 4.02 6.04 17.44
CA GLU A 279 4.48 4.67 17.12
C GLU A 279 4.58 4.47 15.60
N GLU A 280 3.58 4.88 14.82
CA GLU A 280 3.63 4.86 13.36
C GLU A 280 4.79 5.71 12.85
N LYS A 281 5.01 6.90 13.42
CA LYS A 281 6.12 7.79 13.07
C LYS A 281 7.49 7.16 13.36
N LYS A 282 7.62 6.40 14.46
CA LYS A 282 8.85 5.61 14.75
C LYS A 282 9.01 4.45 13.78
N GLU A 283 7.95 3.70 13.47
CA GLU A 283 8.02 2.62 12.47
C GLU A 283 8.39 3.18 11.09
N GLN A 284 7.84 4.34 10.70
CA GLN A 284 8.25 5.06 9.50
C GLN A 284 9.73 5.50 9.56
N GLU A 285 10.25 5.97 10.70
CA GLU A 285 11.67 6.27 10.86
C GLU A 285 12.58 5.04 10.79
N GLU A 286 12.20 3.90 11.36
CA GLU A 286 12.96 2.65 11.26
C GLU A 286 12.92 2.09 9.82
N ARG A 287 11.76 2.17 9.15
CA ARG A 287 11.62 1.84 7.71
C ARG A 287 12.41 2.78 6.80
N LYS A 288 12.66 4.03 7.21
CA LYS A 288 13.58 4.98 6.55
C LYS A 288 15.06 4.61 6.79
N ARG A 289 15.44 4.19 8.00
CA ARG A 289 16.84 3.83 8.36
C ARG A 289 17.39 2.59 7.66
N HIS A 290 16.53 1.69 7.20
CA HIS A 290 16.91 0.41 6.58
C HIS A 290 16.99 0.42 5.05
N ARG A 291 16.93 1.60 4.41
CA ARG A 291 16.97 1.76 2.94
C ARG A 291 18.02 2.78 2.55
N ASP A 292 18.58 2.63 1.35
CA ASP A 292 19.32 3.72 0.72
C ASP A 292 18.38 4.92 0.52
N PRO A 293 18.83 6.15 0.86
CA PRO A 293 17.97 7.34 0.81
C PRO A 293 17.63 7.70 -0.65
N PRO A 294 16.45 8.32 -0.90
CA PRO A 294 16.10 8.78 -2.23
C PRO A 294 17.09 9.85 -2.71
N ILE A 295 17.57 9.71 -3.94
CA ILE A 295 18.39 10.71 -4.62
C ILE A 295 17.47 11.84 -5.04
N VAL A 296 17.61 12.99 -4.38
CA VAL A 296 16.82 14.20 -4.65
C VAL A 296 17.73 15.42 -4.78
N PHE A 297 17.22 16.45 -5.43
CA PHE A 297 17.96 17.63 -5.86
C PHE A 297 17.56 18.83 -4.99
N LYS A 298 18.13 18.87 -3.79
CA LYS A 298 18.05 20.00 -2.85
C LYS A 298 19.04 21.09 -3.25
N ASP A 299 18.72 22.34 -2.96
CA ASP A 299 19.61 23.51 -3.11
C ASP A 299 20.17 23.78 -4.54
N VAL A 300 19.58 23.17 -5.57
CA VAL A 300 19.96 23.36 -7.00
C VAL A 300 19.40 24.67 -7.58
N ILE A 301 18.34 25.24 -6.98
CA ILE A 301 17.61 26.41 -7.48
C ILE A 301 17.53 27.46 -6.37
N ASP A 302 17.95 28.70 -6.62
CA ASP A 302 17.54 29.82 -5.77
C ASP A 302 16.07 30.14 -6.05
N ILE A 303 15.21 29.69 -5.14
CA ILE A 303 13.76 29.84 -5.23
C ILE A 303 13.31 31.31 -5.27
N LYS A 304 14.09 32.25 -4.73
CA LYS A 304 13.77 33.69 -4.75
C LYS A 304 14.09 34.29 -6.11
N GLU A 305 15.27 34.02 -6.66
CA GLU A 305 15.62 34.48 -8.01
C GLU A 305 14.65 33.90 -9.05
N GLU A 306 14.32 32.61 -8.94
CA GLU A 306 13.43 31.92 -9.88
C GLU A 306 11.97 32.43 -9.81
N TYR A 307 11.47 32.74 -8.60
CA TYR A 307 10.16 33.36 -8.42
C TYR A 307 10.11 34.81 -8.95
N GLN A 308 11.17 35.60 -8.76
CA GLN A 308 11.26 36.95 -9.36
C GLN A 308 11.36 36.89 -10.89
N ALA A 309 12.04 35.88 -11.44
CA ALA A 309 12.05 35.63 -12.87
C ALA A 309 10.64 35.26 -13.39
N LEU A 310 9.90 34.38 -12.69
CA LEU A 310 8.52 34.02 -13.07
C LEU A 310 7.60 35.25 -13.14
N ILE A 311 7.62 36.13 -12.12
CA ILE A 311 6.86 37.40 -12.15
C ILE A 311 7.19 38.20 -13.40
N LYS A 312 8.48 38.43 -13.67
CA LYS A 312 8.95 39.26 -14.79
C LYS A 312 8.56 38.69 -16.15
N VAL A 313 8.50 37.37 -16.30
CA VAL A 313 8.08 36.73 -17.56
C VAL A 313 6.55 36.77 -17.72
N LEU A 314 5.78 36.80 -16.64
CA LEU A 314 4.31 36.86 -16.62
C LEU A 314 3.74 38.29 -16.52
N GLU A 315 4.58 39.31 -16.34
CA GLU A 315 4.19 40.72 -16.18
C GLU A 315 3.21 41.18 -17.28
N GLY A 316 2.05 41.67 -16.86
CA GLY A 316 0.99 42.16 -17.76
C GLY A 316 0.22 41.08 -18.53
N LYS A 317 0.40 39.78 -18.24
CA LYS A 317 -0.24 38.65 -18.96
C LYS A 317 -1.26 37.87 -18.13
N LEU A 318 -1.35 38.15 -16.83
CA LEU A 318 -2.21 37.43 -15.89
C LEU A 318 -3.53 38.17 -15.61
N SER A 319 -4.58 37.40 -15.33
CA SER A 319 -5.80 37.91 -14.71
C SER A 319 -5.61 38.23 -13.22
N GLU A 320 -6.57 38.90 -12.58
CA GLU A 320 -6.54 39.16 -11.13
C GLU A 320 -6.54 37.85 -10.31
N GLU A 321 -7.25 36.82 -10.78
CA GLU A 321 -7.30 35.48 -10.16
C GLU A 321 -5.98 34.71 -10.34
N GLU A 322 -5.38 34.78 -11.53
CA GLU A 322 -4.07 34.19 -11.82
C GLU A 322 -2.95 34.90 -11.02
N GLN A 323 -3.07 36.22 -10.85
CA GLN A 323 -2.16 37.02 -10.03
C GLN A 323 -2.31 36.73 -8.52
N MET A 324 -3.51 36.34 -8.06
CA MET A 324 -3.72 35.80 -6.71
C MET A 324 -3.04 34.44 -6.56
N CYS A 325 -3.24 33.50 -7.50
CA CYS A 325 -2.56 32.18 -7.48
C CYS A 325 -1.02 32.31 -7.48
N LEU A 326 -0.45 33.34 -8.13
CA LEU A 326 0.98 33.62 -8.08
C LEU A 326 1.45 34.12 -6.69
N ASN A 327 0.61 34.85 -5.95
CA ASN A 327 0.89 35.24 -4.56
C ASN A 327 0.74 34.07 -3.58
N GLU A 328 -0.27 33.22 -3.76
CA GLU A 328 -0.43 31.96 -3.02
C GLU A 328 0.82 31.07 -3.16
N LEU A 329 1.34 30.95 -4.39
CA LEU A 329 2.60 30.25 -4.67
C LEU A 329 3.78 30.84 -3.88
N ARG A 330 3.84 32.17 -3.74
CA ARG A 330 4.88 32.88 -2.96
C ARG A 330 4.80 32.56 -1.48
N GLN A 331 3.60 32.63 -0.90
CA GLN A 331 3.35 32.30 0.51
C GLN A 331 3.79 30.87 0.80
N TYR A 332 3.44 29.94 -0.10
CA TYR A 332 3.89 28.56 -0.03
C TYR A 332 5.43 28.44 -0.11
N VAL A 333 6.08 28.84 -1.21
CA VAL A 333 7.49 28.46 -1.46
C VAL A 333 8.54 29.39 -0.86
N LEU A 334 8.21 30.65 -0.55
CA LEU A 334 9.17 31.63 0.01
C LEU A 334 8.93 31.95 1.48
N GLU A 335 7.67 31.99 1.91
CA GLU A 335 7.28 32.42 3.27
C GLU A 335 7.04 31.23 4.20
N ASN A 336 7.09 30.01 3.65
CA ASN A 336 6.87 28.74 4.32
C ASN A 336 5.53 28.65 5.05
N GLU A 337 4.51 29.31 4.50
CA GLU A 337 3.15 28.86 4.73
C GLU A 337 2.98 27.43 4.16
N GLY A 338 2.06 26.66 4.74
CA GLY A 338 1.78 25.30 4.28
C GLY A 338 1.00 25.28 2.96
N SER A 339 0.67 24.09 2.48
CA SER A 339 -0.17 23.91 1.28
C SER A 339 -1.56 24.55 1.42
N TRP A 340 -1.99 24.89 2.65
CA TRP A 340 -3.21 25.63 2.96
C TRP A 340 -3.30 27.03 2.34
N ALA A 341 -2.19 27.56 1.81
CA ALA A 341 -2.12 28.83 1.10
C ALA A 341 -2.53 28.68 -0.38
N LEU A 342 -2.54 27.47 -0.93
CA LEU A 342 -2.91 27.20 -2.32
C LEU A 342 -4.43 26.98 -2.43
N GLY A 343 -5.12 27.88 -3.13
CA GLY A 343 -6.56 27.80 -3.36
C GLY A 343 -6.95 26.71 -4.37
N ASP A 344 -8.24 26.37 -4.42
CA ASP A 344 -8.78 25.35 -5.36
C ASP A 344 -8.48 25.66 -6.84
N ASN A 345 -8.22 26.93 -7.19
CA ASN A 345 -7.86 27.37 -8.54
C ASN A 345 -6.36 27.26 -8.86
N PHE A 346 -5.49 26.98 -7.88
CA PHE A 346 -4.04 27.00 -8.09
C PHE A 346 -3.57 26.02 -9.19
N LEU A 347 -4.14 24.81 -9.26
CA LEU A 347 -3.82 23.88 -10.35
C LEU A 347 -4.33 24.32 -11.72
N ASN A 348 -5.45 25.06 -11.78
CA ASN A 348 -5.91 25.68 -13.03
C ASN A 348 -4.90 26.74 -13.50
N PHE A 349 -4.33 27.53 -12.58
CA PHE A 349 -3.23 28.47 -12.85
C PHE A 349 -1.93 27.76 -13.30
N VAL A 350 -1.58 26.61 -12.70
CA VAL A 350 -0.47 25.77 -13.18
C VAL A 350 -0.73 25.29 -14.62
N GLY A 351 -1.88 24.71 -14.91
CA GLY A 351 -2.25 24.25 -16.26
C GLY A 351 -2.29 25.39 -17.28
N ARG A 352 -2.79 26.57 -16.87
CA ARG A 352 -2.80 27.82 -17.63
C ARG A 352 -1.42 28.29 -18.08
N ILE A 353 -0.38 28.04 -17.28
CA ILE A 353 1.02 28.32 -17.65
C ILE A 353 1.60 27.19 -18.50
N LEU A 354 1.37 25.92 -18.13
CA LEU A 354 1.94 24.75 -18.80
C LEU A 354 1.41 24.52 -20.23
N TYR A 355 0.14 24.86 -20.51
CA TYR A 355 -0.50 24.55 -21.79
C TYR A 355 -0.73 25.75 -22.74
N ASP A 356 -0.69 27.00 -22.26
CA ASP A 356 -0.87 28.15 -23.14
C ASP A 356 0.39 28.46 -23.96
N LYS A 357 0.24 28.36 -25.29
CA LYS A 357 1.28 28.63 -26.28
C LYS A 357 1.51 30.13 -26.53
N SER A 358 0.68 31.02 -25.97
CA SER A 358 0.94 32.46 -25.94
C SER A 358 2.00 32.83 -24.88
N LEU A 359 2.20 31.99 -23.87
CA LEU A 359 3.23 32.16 -22.85
C LEU A 359 4.58 31.59 -23.31
N LEU A 360 5.64 32.33 -22.96
CA LEU A 360 7.01 31.97 -23.28
C LEU A 360 7.41 30.67 -22.57
N ASN A 361 8.26 29.86 -23.22
CA ASN A 361 8.86 28.65 -22.64
C ASN A 361 9.47 28.90 -21.26
N ASP A 362 10.20 30.00 -21.10
CA ASP A 362 10.81 30.43 -19.84
C ASP A 362 9.78 30.44 -18.67
N ALA A 363 8.54 30.86 -18.89
CA ALA A 363 7.50 30.84 -17.84
C ALA A 363 7.21 29.41 -17.32
N ARG A 364 7.22 28.42 -18.21
CA ARG A 364 7.03 27.00 -17.87
C ARG A 364 8.26 26.46 -17.16
N VAL A 365 9.46 26.79 -17.63
CA VAL A 365 10.73 26.44 -16.96
C VAL A 365 10.78 27.00 -15.53
N LYS A 366 10.49 28.30 -15.36
CA LYS A 366 10.43 28.97 -14.05
C LYS A 366 9.40 28.33 -13.12
N LEU A 367 8.19 28.06 -13.61
CA LEU A 367 7.16 27.38 -12.81
C LEU A 367 7.58 25.95 -12.42
N LEU A 368 8.09 25.15 -13.36
CA LEU A 368 8.52 23.77 -13.09
C LEU A 368 9.69 23.71 -12.11
N ASN A 369 10.64 24.66 -12.19
CA ASN A 369 11.72 24.78 -11.21
C ASN A 369 11.16 25.08 -9.80
N ILE A 370 10.24 26.05 -9.68
CA ILE A 370 9.56 26.37 -8.42
C ILE A 370 8.79 25.16 -7.87
N LEU A 371 8.04 24.44 -8.71
CA LEU A 371 7.35 23.21 -8.33
C LEU A 371 8.34 22.11 -7.90
N SER A 372 9.52 22.00 -8.52
CA SER A 372 10.55 21.03 -8.11
C SER A 372 11.13 21.31 -6.72
N VAL A 373 11.14 22.56 -6.26
CA VAL A 373 11.46 22.92 -4.87
C VAL A 373 10.28 22.59 -3.95
N ALA A 374 9.05 22.91 -4.37
CA ALA A 374 7.84 22.59 -3.61
C ALA A 374 7.65 21.07 -3.38
N ALA A 375 8.08 20.22 -4.32
CA ALA A 375 8.07 18.76 -4.20
C ALA A 375 8.87 18.19 -3.01
N LEU A 376 9.78 18.99 -2.42
CA LEU A 376 10.54 18.60 -1.23
C LEU A 376 9.77 18.82 0.09
N LYS A 377 8.60 19.46 0.06
CA LYS A 377 7.78 19.70 1.26
C LYS A 377 6.90 18.50 1.62
N ASP A 378 6.78 18.23 2.91
CA ASP A 378 5.98 17.14 3.49
C ASP A 378 4.49 17.24 3.14
N ASP A 379 3.98 18.47 3.01
CA ASP A 379 2.57 18.76 2.75
C ASP A 379 2.16 18.79 1.26
N VAL A 380 3.12 18.62 0.33
CA VAL A 380 2.86 18.70 -1.12
C VAL A 380 1.82 17.67 -1.60
N ILE A 381 1.64 16.57 -0.86
CA ILE A 381 0.58 15.58 -1.10
C ILE A 381 -0.83 16.18 -1.14
N LEU A 382 -1.09 17.28 -0.43
CA LEU A 382 -2.40 17.93 -0.44
C LEU A 382 -2.68 18.64 -1.78
N LEU A 383 -1.66 19.21 -2.41
CA LEU A 383 -1.72 19.71 -3.80
C LEU A 383 -1.90 18.55 -4.79
N LEU A 384 -1.11 17.47 -4.63
CA LEU A 384 -1.20 16.28 -5.49
C LEU A 384 -2.57 15.57 -5.39
N HIS A 385 -3.27 15.70 -4.26
CA HIS A 385 -4.63 15.22 -4.10
C HIS A 385 -5.68 16.03 -4.87
N GLN A 386 -5.45 17.32 -5.14
CA GLN A 386 -6.31 18.11 -6.03
C GLN A 386 -6.14 17.71 -7.51
N ASP A 387 -4.92 17.32 -7.93
CA ASP A 387 -4.61 16.94 -9.32
C ASP A 387 -5.39 15.70 -9.79
N ARG A 388 -5.89 14.86 -8.88
CA ARG A 388 -6.74 13.68 -9.17
C ARG A 388 -8.07 13.98 -9.91
N ARG A 389 -8.43 15.25 -10.16
CA ARG A 389 -9.63 15.62 -10.94
C ARG A 389 -9.33 15.73 -12.43
N GLU A 390 -8.33 16.53 -12.78
CA GLU A 390 -8.03 16.93 -14.17
C GLU A 390 -6.67 16.39 -14.66
N HIS A 391 -5.87 15.81 -13.75
CA HIS A 391 -4.53 15.25 -13.97
C HIS A 391 -3.59 16.22 -14.71
N ILE A 392 -3.67 17.53 -14.42
CA ILE A 392 -2.95 18.59 -15.13
C ILE A 392 -1.45 18.35 -15.10
N ILE A 393 -0.91 18.02 -13.93
CA ILE A 393 0.52 17.76 -13.74
C ILE A 393 0.92 16.48 -14.49
N MET A 394 0.16 15.39 -14.34
CA MET A 394 0.53 14.09 -14.89
C MET A 394 0.27 13.95 -16.39
N ASN A 395 -0.71 14.67 -16.93
CA ASN A 395 -0.93 14.81 -18.38
C ASN A 395 0.22 15.59 -19.03
N TYR A 396 0.71 16.65 -18.38
CA TYR A 396 1.87 17.39 -18.89
C TYR A 396 3.15 16.55 -18.75
N ALA A 397 3.33 15.85 -17.63
CA ALA A 397 4.45 14.92 -17.44
C ALA A 397 4.44 13.75 -18.43
N PHE A 398 3.27 13.27 -18.85
CA PHE A 398 3.15 12.23 -19.87
C PHE A 398 3.69 12.69 -21.23
N ASP A 399 3.45 13.93 -21.64
CA ASP A 399 3.87 14.47 -22.95
C ASP A 399 5.36 14.90 -23.00
N ILE A 400 6.21 14.45 -22.07
CA ILE A 400 7.64 14.84 -21.95
C ILE A 400 8.45 14.73 -23.25
N ASP A 401 8.14 13.75 -24.12
CA ASP A 401 8.81 13.56 -25.42
C ASP A 401 8.53 14.70 -26.43
N ARG A 402 7.53 15.54 -26.15
CA ARG A 402 7.11 16.67 -26.99
C ARG A 402 7.59 18.02 -26.47
N HIS A 403 8.07 18.08 -25.22
CA HIS A 403 8.51 19.31 -24.57
C HIS A 403 9.97 19.64 -24.93
N PRO A 404 10.35 20.93 -25.04
CA PRO A 404 11.75 21.33 -25.19
C PRO A 404 12.61 20.84 -24.01
N GLN A 405 13.91 20.59 -24.23
CA GLN A 405 14.82 20.08 -23.18
C GLN A 405 14.87 20.98 -21.92
N GLU A 406 14.70 22.29 -22.11
CA GLU A 406 14.61 23.29 -21.03
C GLU A 406 13.38 23.08 -20.13
N GLU A 407 12.26 22.59 -20.69
CA GLU A 407 11.05 22.21 -19.94
C GLU A 407 11.16 20.76 -19.38
N GLN A 408 11.86 19.85 -20.07
CA GLN A 408 12.06 18.46 -19.62
C GLN A 408 12.90 18.37 -18.33
N LEU A 409 13.98 19.13 -18.19
CA LEU A 409 14.89 19.06 -17.05
C LEU A 409 14.23 19.38 -15.69
N PRO A 410 13.52 20.52 -15.51
CA PRO A 410 12.86 20.83 -14.24
C PRO A 410 11.67 19.91 -13.97
N LEU A 411 10.99 19.43 -15.01
CA LEU A 411 9.94 18.41 -14.91
C LEU A 411 10.50 17.08 -14.36
N ALA A 412 11.62 16.59 -14.89
CA ALA A 412 12.28 15.40 -14.37
C ALA A 412 12.80 15.60 -12.93
N GLN A 413 13.28 16.81 -12.60
CA GLN A 413 13.66 17.13 -11.22
C GLN A 413 12.46 17.16 -10.26
N PHE A 414 11.31 17.68 -10.69
CA PHE A 414 10.07 17.68 -9.91
C PHE A 414 9.61 16.25 -9.57
N LEU A 415 9.62 15.33 -10.54
CA LEU A 415 9.31 13.92 -10.26
C LEU A 415 10.38 13.25 -9.39
N ALA A 416 11.66 13.57 -9.55
CA ALA A 416 12.72 13.04 -8.67
C ALA A 416 12.54 13.51 -7.22
N ASN A 417 12.28 14.81 -7.00
CA ASN A 417 12.19 15.42 -5.68
C ASN A 417 10.97 14.92 -4.88
N MET A 418 9.87 14.56 -5.54
CA MET A 418 8.70 13.95 -4.88
C MET A 418 8.98 12.60 -4.20
N PHE A 419 10.15 11.99 -4.40
CA PHE A 419 10.55 10.77 -3.66
C PHE A 419 11.09 11.02 -2.24
N GLU A 420 11.43 12.27 -1.89
CA GLU A 420 11.82 12.69 -0.52
C GLU A 420 10.78 12.21 0.49
N ASN A 421 9.51 12.53 0.23
CA ASN A 421 8.40 12.25 1.13
C ASN A 421 7.65 10.96 0.77
N LEU A 422 7.08 10.29 1.78
CA LEU A 422 6.44 8.99 1.60
C LEU A 422 5.17 9.13 0.75
N SER A 423 4.24 9.98 1.18
CA SER A 423 2.92 10.10 0.56
C SER A 423 2.97 10.64 -0.88
N SER A 424 3.88 11.57 -1.20
CA SER A 424 4.13 12.05 -2.56
C SER A 424 4.73 10.95 -3.45
N SER A 425 5.64 10.13 -2.91
CA SER A 425 6.17 8.99 -3.65
C SER A 425 5.12 7.91 -3.89
N GLU A 426 4.26 7.61 -2.92
CA GLU A 426 3.16 6.65 -3.06
C GLU A 426 2.09 7.16 -4.05
N TRP A 427 1.90 8.48 -4.12
CA TRP A 427 1.10 9.12 -5.17
C TRP A 427 1.74 8.95 -6.56
N LEU A 428 3.06 9.07 -6.71
CA LEU A 428 3.74 8.75 -7.98
C LEU A 428 3.62 7.28 -8.39
N LEU A 429 3.55 6.36 -7.43
CA LEU A 429 3.36 4.93 -7.68
C LEU A 429 1.89 4.53 -7.93
N TYR A 430 0.95 5.48 -7.91
CA TYR A 430 -0.48 5.17 -7.94
C TYR A 430 -0.92 4.53 -9.28
N ILE A 431 -1.58 3.39 -9.20
CA ILE A 431 -1.87 2.51 -10.35
C ILE A 431 -3.20 2.78 -11.06
N SER A 432 -4.11 3.55 -10.45
CA SER A 432 -5.42 3.85 -11.05
C SER A 432 -5.27 4.59 -12.36
N GLU A 433 -5.93 4.10 -13.41
CA GLU A 433 -5.85 4.65 -14.75
C GLU A 433 -6.89 5.75 -15.00
N TRP A 434 -6.50 6.76 -15.78
CA TRP A 434 -7.40 7.68 -16.47
C TRP A 434 -7.07 7.69 -17.97
N GLN A 435 -8.00 8.18 -18.79
CA GLN A 435 -7.77 8.33 -20.22
C GLN A 435 -7.09 9.67 -20.52
N HIS A 436 -5.97 9.63 -21.23
CA HIS A 436 -5.33 10.81 -21.81
C HIS A 436 -5.04 10.59 -23.29
N GLN A 437 -5.45 11.53 -24.14
CA GLN A 437 -5.43 11.39 -25.61
C GLN A 437 -6.14 10.09 -26.03
N THR A 438 -5.41 9.09 -26.52
CA THR A 438 -5.91 7.77 -26.94
C THR A 438 -5.43 6.62 -26.06
N GLN A 439 -4.82 6.91 -24.90
CA GLN A 439 -4.20 5.91 -24.03
C GLN A 439 -4.79 5.97 -22.62
N ASN A 440 -4.93 4.81 -21.99
CA ASN A 440 -5.01 4.74 -20.53
C ASN A 440 -3.62 4.96 -19.95
N ILE A 441 -3.51 5.86 -18.98
CA ILE A 441 -2.27 6.14 -18.25
C ILE A 441 -2.56 6.18 -16.75
N SER A 442 -1.55 5.90 -15.93
CA SER A 442 -1.59 6.04 -14.47
C SER A 442 -0.30 6.67 -13.96
N ASN A 443 -0.26 7.12 -12.69
CA ASN A 443 0.87 7.89 -12.17
C ASN A 443 2.20 7.12 -12.30
N ILE A 444 2.19 5.81 -12.06
CA ILE A 444 3.40 4.97 -12.26
C ILE A 444 3.84 4.92 -13.73
N ARG A 445 2.91 4.80 -14.68
CA ARG A 445 3.20 4.74 -16.12
C ARG A 445 3.82 6.05 -16.61
N VAL A 446 3.32 7.18 -16.12
CA VAL A 446 3.88 8.51 -16.38
C VAL A 446 5.26 8.67 -15.74
N THR A 447 5.43 8.28 -14.47
CA THR A 447 6.70 8.38 -13.74
C THR A 447 7.81 7.58 -14.43
N THR A 448 7.52 6.33 -14.83
CA THR A 448 8.46 5.49 -15.58
C THR A 448 8.76 6.09 -16.96
N LYS A 449 7.77 6.64 -17.68
CA LYS A 449 8.01 7.32 -18.97
C LYS A 449 8.98 8.51 -18.82
N VAL A 450 8.77 9.36 -17.81
CA VAL A 450 9.67 10.49 -17.51
C VAL A 450 11.09 10.00 -17.16
N ALA A 451 11.20 8.95 -16.35
CA ALA A 451 12.48 8.38 -15.94
C ALA A 451 13.27 7.84 -17.14
N VAL A 452 12.63 7.01 -17.98
CA VAL A 452 13.23 6.38 -19.16
C VAL A 452 13.58 7.42 -20.24
N HIS A 453 12.69 8.39 -20.51
CA HIS A 453 12.96 9.45 -21.49
C HIS A 453 14.13 10.34 -21.06
N SER A 454 14.23 10.65 -19.77
CA SER A 454 15.34 11.42 -19.21
C SER A 454 16.67 10.64 -19.25
N LEU A 455 16.62 9.33 -18.95
CA LEU A 455 17.79 8.44 -19.01
C LEU A 455 18.31 8.21 -20.44
N LEU A 456 17.43 8.20 -21.44
CA LEU A 456 17.78 8.07 -22.86
C LEU A 456 18.07 9.42 -23.55
N SER A 457 18.05 10.54 -22.81
CA SER A 457 18.37 11.86 -23.34
C SER A 457 19.86 12.03 -23.64
N ASN A 458 20.19 12.90 -24.59
CA ASN A 458 21.58 13.32 -24.87
C ASN A 458 22.12 14.35 -23.85
N SER A 459 21.28 14.87 -22.95
CA SER A 459 21.71 15.81 -21.89
C SER A 459 22.10 15.07 -20.61
N ILE A 460 23.32 15.30 -20.12
CA ILE A 460 23.84 14.68 -18.90
C ILE A 460 23.00 15.03 -17.66
N ASP A 461 22.48 16.25 -17.56
CA ASP A 461 21.64 16.66 -16.44
C ASP A 461 20.29 15.92 -16.42
N LEU A 462 19.72 15.65 -17.59
CA LEU A 462 18.54 14.79 -17.74
C LEU A 462 18.86 13.33 -17.42
N GLN A 463 20.00 12.80 -17.89
CA GLN A 463 20.44 11.45 -17.53
C GLN A 463 20.58 11.30 -16.01
N ILE A 464 21.11 12.32 -15.31
CA ILE A 464 21.20 12.37 -13.84
C ILE A 464 19.81 12.37 -13.19
N ARG A 465 18.85 13.19 -13.67
CA ARG A 465 17.47 13.17 -13.14
C ARG A 465 16.77 11.83 -13.39
N GLY A 466 16.90 11.27 -14.60
CA GLY A 466 16.35 9.95 -14.96
C GLY A 466 16.93 8.83 -14.10
N THR A 467 18.25 8.79 -13.92
CA THR A 467 18.94 7.83 -13.05
C THR A 467 18.45 7.92 -11.61
N ALA A 468 18.26 9.13 -11.09
CA ALA A 468 17.72 9.35 -9.75
C ALA A 468 16.27 8.81 -9.61
N ILE A 469 15.39 9.04 -10.59
CA ILE A 469 14.02 8.48 -10.55
C ILE A 469 14.07 6.94 -10.59
N ILE A 470 14.87 6.33 -11.48
CA ILE A 470 15.01 4.85 -11.55
C ILE A 470 15.55 4.27 -10.24
N HIS A 471 16.57 4.91 -9.64
CA HIS A 471 17.08 4.55 -8.32
C HIS A 471 15.97 4.62 -7.26
N ASN A 472 15.22 5.72 -7.21
CA ASN A 472 14.21 5.94 -6.18
C ASN A 472 13.00 5.00 -6.33
N LEU A 473 12.62 4.63 -7.56
CA LEU A 473 11.65 3.57 -7.83
C LEU A 473 12.13 2.23 -7.25
N ALA A 474 13.37 1.84 -7.51
CA ALA A 474 13.97 0.61 -6.98
C ALA A 474 14.08 0.61 -5.43
N CYS A 475 14.39 1.76 -4.82
CA CYS A 475 14.45 1.91 -3.36
C CYS A 475 13.07 1.94 -2.69
N LYS A 476 11.97 2.20 -3.42
CA LYS A 476 10.60 2.20 -2.87
C LYS A 476 9.99 0.80 -2.79
N GLU A 477 10.08 -0.06 -3.81
CA GLU A 477 9.70 -1.47 -3.68
C GLU A 477 10.45 -2.46 -4.58
N VAL A 478 10.91 -3.57 -3.99
CA VAL A 478 11.33 -4.78 -4.71
C VAL A 478 10.19 -5.34 -5.57
N LYS A 479 8.94 -5.28 -5.09
CA LYS A 479 7.75 -5.77 -5.83
C LYS A 479 7.57 -5.06 -7.18
N LEU A 480 8.08 -3.84 -7.30
CA LEU A 480 8.04 -3.05 -8.52
C LEU A 480 8.95 -3.59 -9.63
N TRP A 481 9.80 -4.59 -9.39
CA TRP A 481 10.42 -5.36 -10.48
C TRP A 481 9.41 -6.10 -11.34
N CYS A 482 8.27 -6.54 -10.78
CA CYS A 482 7.14 -6.93 -11.62
C CYS A 482 6.63 -5.70 -12.38
N SER A 483 6.27 -4.60 -11.70
CA SER A 483 5.60 -3.48 -12.38
C SER A 483 6.47 -2.62 -13.32
N MET A 484 7.80 -2.75 -13.27
CA MET A 484 8.75 -2.19 -14.25
C MET A 484 9.06 -3.15 -15.40
N MET A 485 8.77 -4.44 -15.24
CA MET A 485 8.61 -5.34 -16.37
C MET A 485 7.23 -5.12 -17.01
N LEU A 486 6.18 -4.77 -16.25
CA LEU A 486 4.85 -4.37 -16.73
C LEU A 486 4.80 -3.04 -17.53
N LEU A 487 5.91 -2.60 -18.16
CA LEU A 487 6.02 -1.39 -19.02
C LEU A 487 7.08 -1.54 -20.12
#